data_AF-A0A7Y1Y7E5-F1
#
_entry.id   AF-A0A7Y1Y7E5-F1
#
_cell.length_a   1.000
_cell.length_b   1.000
_cell.length_c   1.000
_cell.angle_alpha   90.00
_cell.angle_beta   90.00
_cell.angle_gamma   90.00
#
_symmetry.space_group_name_H-M   'P 1'
#
loop_
_entity.id
_entity.type
_entity.pdbx_description
1 polymer ?
#
loop_
_entity_poly.entity_id
_entity_poly.type
_entity_poly.pdbx_seq_one_letter_code
_entity_poly.pdbx_strand_id
1 'polypeptide(L)'
;MNTDIISSLDELSERLCRLREFIEWKRLDREQQARPRANAFRLRSTAADDLDIAFGSFMSLAFDVQAALDGTTHGLPERERRDASERLATMVRAVQALHQPKGL
;
A
#
# COMPACT_ATOMS: atom_id res chain seq x y z
N MET A 1 15.46 12.32 -17.50
CA MET A 1 14.90 10.94 -17.53
C MET A 1 15.23 10.13 -16.27
N ASN A 2 15.58 10.76 -15.13
CA ASN A 2 15.86 10.07 -13.85
C ASN A 2 14.81 10.37 -12.76
N THR A 3 13.83 11.21 -13.09
CA THR A 3 12.83 11.77 -12.18
C THR A 3 11.60 10.86 -12.02
N ASP A 4 11.33 9.97 -12.98
CA ASP A 4 10.12 9.14 -12.97
C ASP A 4 10.13 8.09 -11.84
N ILE A 5 11.22 7.34 -11.66
CA ILE A 5 11.25 6.25 -10.66
C ILE A 5 11.23 6.80 -9.23
N ILE A 6 11.98 7.87 -8.96
CA ILE A 6 12.00 8.50 -7.62
C ILE A 6 10.61 9.07 -7.31
N SER A 7 9.98 9.74 -8.26
CA SER A 7 8.62 10.27 -8.08
C SER A 7 7.60 9.15 -7.86
N SER A 8 7.70 8.02 -8.57
CA SER A 8 6.82 6.86 -8.35
C SER A 8 7.06 6.18 -7.00
N LEU A 9 8.30 6.16 -6.49
CA LEU A 9 8.60 5.65 -5.14
C LEU A 9 8.07 6.58 -4.04
N ASP A 10 8.13 7.89 -4.26
CA ASP A 10 7.51 8.89 -3.37
C ASP A 10 5.99 8.76 -3.38
N GLU A 11 5.38 8.56 -4.56
CA GLU A 11 3.94 8.31 -4.68
C GLU A 11 3.53 7.01 -3.98
N LEU A 12 4.31 5.94 -4.14
CA LEU A 12 4.10 4.68 -3.41
C LEU A 12 4.21 4.90 -1.89
N SER A 13 5.20 5.67 -1.44
CA SER A 13 5.38 5.98 -0.01
C SER A 13 4.19 6.76 0.55
N GLU A 14 3.71 7.77 -0.17
CA GLU A 14 2.55 8.56 0.23
C GLU A 14 1.28 7.70 0.27
N ARG A 15 1.07 6.85 -0.75
CA ARG A 15 -0.05 5.89 -0.77
C ARG A 15 0.01 4.93 0.40
N LEU A 16 1.19 4.46 0.79
CA LEU A 16 1.38 3.59 1.95
C LEU A 16 1.03 4.29 3.26
N CYS A 17 1.46 5.56 3.42
CA CYS A 17 1.09 6.37 4.57
C CYS A 17 -0.42 6.56 4.68
N ARG A 18 -1.08 6.93 3.58
CA ARG A 18 -2.56 7.08 3.53
C ARG A 18 -3.28 5.78 3.83
N LEU A 19 -2.79 4.65 3.30
CA LEU A 19 -3.37 3.33 3.57
C LEU A 19 -3.27 2.98 5.06
N ARG A 20 -2.13 3.24 5.68
CA ARG A 20 -1.93 3.01 7.12
C ARG A 20 -2.86 3.89 7.97
N GLU A 21 -2.97 5.18 7.63
CA GLU A 21 -3.89 6.10 8.31
C GLU A 21 -5.35 5.69 8.17
N PHE A 22 -5.76 5.24 6.99
CA PHE A 22 -7.11 4.73 6.75
C PHE A 22 -7.41 3.49 7.61
N ILE A 23 -6.46 2.56 7.73
CA ILE A 23 -6.61 1.36 8.57
C ILE A 23 -6.71 1.74 10.05
N GLU A 24 -5.85 2.63 10.55
CA GLU A 24 -5.90 3.10 11.94
C GLU A 24 -7.20 3.87 12.24
N TRP A 25 -7.64 4.73 11.32
CA TRP A 25 -8.94 5.40 11.44
C TRP A 25 -10.10 4.41 11.49
N LYS A 26 -10.10 3.38 10.63
CA LYS A 26 -11.11 2.31 10.66
C LYS A 26 -11.05 1.47 11.93
N ARG A 27 -9.86 1.24 12.49
CA ARG A 27 -9.69 0.55 13.77
C ARG A 27 -10.33 1.36 14.90
N LEU A 28 -10.03 2.65 15.00
CA LEU A 28 -10.62 3.56 15.98
C LEU A 28 -12.14 3.69 15.80
N ASP A 29 -12.64 3.72 14.56
CA ASP A 29 -14.08 3.73 14.26
C ASP A 29 -14.76 2.42 14.73
N ARG A 30 -14.14 1.25 14.51
CA ARG A 30 -14.65 -0.04 15.04
C ARG A 30 -14.64 -0.09 16.57
N GLU A 31 -13.61 0.44 17.22
CA GLU A 31 -13.52 0.51 18.69
C GLU A 31 -14.59 1.45 19.27
N GLN A 32 -14.94 2.55 18.59
CA GLN A 32 -16.02 3.46 18.99
C GLN A 32 -17.43 2.94 18.64
N GLN A 33 -17.59 2.19 17.55
CA GLN A 33 -18.84 1.54 17.13
C GLN A 33 -19.17 0.25 17.92
N ALA A 34 -18.33 -0.18 18.86
CA ALA A 34 -18.64 -1.25 19.81
C ALA A 34 -19.79 -0.90 20.80
N ARG A 35 -20.44 0.28 20.65
CA ARG A 35 -21.76 0.58 21.21
C ARG A 35 -22.86 0.13 20.23
N PRO A 36 -23.92 -0.56 20.69
CA PRO A 36 -24.77 -1.36 19.82
C PRO A 36 -25.60 -0.47 18.90
N ARG A 37 -25.24 -0.41 17.62
CA ARG A 37 -26.13 0.02 16.54
C ARG A 37 -26.10 -1.03 15.44
N ALA A 38 -27.28 -1.48 15.04
CA ALA A 38 -27.55 -2.51 14.04
C ALA A 38 -26.98 -2.24 12.61
N ASN A 39 -26.08 -1.27 12.45
CA ASN A 39 -25.48 -0.84 11.18
C ASN A 39 -24.08 -1.43 10.93
N ALA A 40 -23.52 -2.18 11.90
CA ALA A 40 -22.16 -2.70 11.86
C ALA A 40 -21.89 -3.71 10.71
N PHE A 41 -22.92 -4.39 10.21
CA PHE A 41 -22.77 -5.37 9.11
C PHE A 41 -22.54 -4.68 7.75
N ARG A 42 -23.31 -3.64 7.43
CA ARG A 42 -23.20 -2.92 6.15
C ARG A 42 -21.88 -2.12 6.05
N LEU A 43 -21.44 -1.53 7.17
CA LEU A 43 -20.18 -0.79 7.25
C LEU A 43 -18.94 -1.70 7.17
N ARG A 44 -19.03 -2.96 7.63
CA ARG A 44 -17.95 -3.95 7.50
C ARG A 44 -17.71 -4.36 6.04
N SER A 45 -18.76 -4.49 5.23
CA SER A 45 -18.64 -4.81 3.80
C SER A 45 -17.90 -3.70 3.06
N THR A 46 -18.39 -2.46 3.16
CA THR A 46 -17.80 -1.32 2.44
C THR A 46 -16.35 -1.06 2.84
N ALA A 47 -16.01 -1.20 4.12
CA ALA A 47 -14.63 -0.98 4.58
C ALA A 47 -13.64 -2.08 4.14
N ALA A 48 -14.11 -3.33 3.95
CA ALA A 48 -13.29 -4.40 3.39
C ALA A 48 -13.10 -4.19 1.88
N ASP A 49 -14.18 -3.84 1.18
CA ASP A 49 -14.15 -3.53 -0.25
C ASP A 49 -13.21 -2.34 -0.56
N ASP A 50 -13.27 -1.26 0.23
CA ASP A 50 -12.39 -0.09 0.09
C ASP A 50 -10.90 -0.46 0.31
N LEU A 51 -10.62 -1.35 1.27
CA LEU A 51 -9.26 -1.82 1.57
C LEU A 51 -8.72 -2.70 0.45
N ASP A 52 -9.55 -3.58 -0.12
CA ASP A 52 -9.17 -4.45 -1.22
C ASP A 52 -8.90 -3.66 -2.51
N ILE A 53 -9.70 -2.63 -2.79
CA ILE A 53 -9.46 -1.70 -3.91
C ILE A 53 -8.15 -0.94 -3.71
N ALA A 54 -7.91 -0.40 -2.51
CA ALA A 54 -6.68 0.32 -2.20
C ALA A 54 -5.44 -0.58 -2.28
N PHE A 55 -5.55 -1.81 -1.79
CA PHE A 55 -4.50 -2.84 -1.90
C PHE A 55 -4.21 -3.19 -3.35
N GLY A 56 -5.24 -3.47 -4.16
CA GLY A 56 -5.08 -3.77 -5.58
C GLY A 56 -4.41 -2.63 -6.35
N SER A 57 -4.80 -1.38 -6.08
CA SER A 57 -4.18 -0.20 -6.71
C SER A 57 -2.71 -0.04 -6.31
N PHE A 58 -2.37 -0.26 -5.04
CA PHE A 58 -0.98 -0.23 -4.56
C PHE A 58 -0.12 -1.31 -5.23
N MET A 59 -0.61 -2.56 -5.26
CA MET A 59 0.14 -3.68 -5.83
C MET A 59 0.36 -3.53 -7.35
N SER A 60 -0.61 -2.95 -8.07
CA SER A 60 -0.45 -2.62 -9.49
C SER A 60 0.68 -1.61 -9.70
N LEU A 61 0.70 -0.52 -8.95
CA LEU A 61 1.76 0.50 -9.06
C LEU A 61 3.13 -0.07 -8.65
N ALA A 62 3.18 -0.91 -7.61
CA ALA A 62 4.41 -1.57 -7.20
C ALA A 62 4.96 -2.51 -8.29
N PHE A 63 4.09 -3.20 -9.03
CA PHE A 63 4.50 -4.02 -10.17
C PHE A 63 5.10 -3.18 -11.30
N ASP A 64 4.48 -2.06 -11.64
CA ASP A 64 4.99 -1.15 -12.68
C ASP A 64 6.36 -0.56 -12.30
N VAL A 65 6.55 -0.19 -11.03
CA VAL A 65 7.85 0.30 -10.53
C VAL A 65 8.90 -0.81 -10.52
N GLN A 66 8.55 -2.04 -10.14
CA GLN A 66 9.48 -3.18 -10.21
C GLN A 66 9.89 -3.46 -11.65
N ALA A 67 8.94 -3.44 -12.60
CA ALA A 67 9.23 -3.60 -14.02
C ALA A 67 10.13 -2.47 -14.56
N ALA A 68 9.97 -1.23 -14.08
CA ALA A 68 10.86 -0.11 -14.45
C ALA A 68 12.28 -0.27 -13.87
N LEU A 69 12.42 -0.88 -12.69
CA LEU A 69 13.70 -1.21 -12.09
C LEU A 69 14.39 -2.38 -12.83
N ASP A 70 13.64 -3.42 -13.20
CA ASP A 70 14.15 -4.62 -13.87
C ASP A 70 14.39 -4.42 -15.39
N GLY A 71 13.65 -3.50 -16.02
CA GLY A 71 13.52 -3.33 -17.47
C GLY A 71 14.31 -2.16 -18.06
N THR A 72 15.52 -2.47 -18.52
CA THR A 72 16.12 -2.09 -19.83
C THR A 72 16.23 -0.63 -20.31
N THR A 73 15.73 0.40 -19.61
CA THR A 73 15.71 1.78 -20.17
C THR A 73 16.19 2.91 -19.26
N HIS A 74 16.82 2.61 -18.12
CA HIS A 74 17.19 3.67 -17.19
C HIS A 74 18.68 3.71 -16.86
N GLY A 75 19.29 4.87 -17.11
CA GLY A 75 20.64 5.24 -16.71
C GLY A 75 20.81 5.44 -15.19
N LEU A 76 20.02 4.73 -14.39
CA LEU A 76 20.19 4.64 -12.95
C LEU A 76 21.41 3.77 -12.65
N PRO A 77 22.35 4.24 -11.82
CA PRO A 77 23.44 3.42 -11.32
C PRO A 77 22.89 2.16 -10.65
N GLU A 78 23.61 1.04 -10.81
CA GLU A 78 23.18 -0.26 -10.25
C GLU A 78 22.92 -0.22 -8.74
N ARG A 79 23.69 0.60 -8.01
CA ARG A 79 23.48 0.84 -6.58
C ARG A 79 22.12 1.46 -6.30
N GLU A 80 21.75 2.51 -7.04
CA GLU A 80 20.47 3.22 -6.83
C GLU A 80 19.29 2.34 -7.21
N ARG A 81 19.43 1.51 -8.26
CA ARG A 81 18.43 0.50 -8.61
C ARG A 81 18.25 -0.52 -7.48
N ARG A 82 19.34 -1.03 -6.91
CA ARG A 82 19.29 -1.99 -5.81
C ARG A 82 18.61 -1.38 -4.57
N ASP A 83 19.01 -0.17 -4.18
CA ASP A 83 18.42 0.55 -3.06
C ASP A 83 16.91 0.79 -3.28
N ALA A 84 16.51 1.17 -4.50
CA ALA A 84 15.11 1.34 -4.89
C ALA A 84 14.32 0.03 -4.82
N SER A 85 14.86 -1.07 -5.34
CA SER A 85 14.24 -2.40 -5.27
C SER A 85 14.08 -2.88 -3.82
N GLU A 86 15.07 -2.63 -2.94
CA GLU A 86 14.98 -2.98 -1.52
C GLU A 86 13.89 -2.17 -0.80
N ARG A 87 13.78 -0.87 -1.09
CA ARG A 87 12.72 0.00 -0.57
C ARG A 87 11.35 -0.48 -1.04
N LEU A 88 11.19 -0.76 -2.33
CA LEU A 88 9.94 -1.27 -2.90
C LEU A 88 9.54 -2.60 -2.26
N ALA A 89 10.47 -3.55 -2.11
CA ALA A 89 10.22 -4.82 -1.46
C ALA A 89 9.76 -4.66 0.00
N THR A 90 10.34 -3.70 0.72
CA THR A 90 9.94 -3.38 2.10
C THR A 90 8.50 -2.85 2.15
N MET A 91 8.16 -1.96 1.23
CA MET A 91 6.81 -1.39 1.11
C MET A 91 5.76 -2.45 0.76
N VAL A 92 6.03 -3.32 -0.20
CA VAL A 92 5.14 -4.43 -0.59
C VAL A 92 4.88 -5.36 0.60
N ARG A 93 5.92 -5.73 1.35
CA ARG A 93 5.76 -6.57 2.56
C ARG A 93 4.90 -5.89 3.61
N ALA A 94 5.07 -4.59 3.83
CA ALA A 94 4.25 -3.83 4.77
C ALA A 94 2.77 -3.84 4.36
N VAL A 95 2.48 -3.60 3.09
CA VAL A 95 1.11 -3.61 2.56
C VAL A 95 0.48 -5.00 2.59
N GLN A 96 1.23 -6.05 2.27
CA GLN A 96 0.77 -7.44 2.42
C GLN A 96 0.45 -7.80 3.88
N ALA A 97 1.27 -7.35 4.83
CA ALA A 97 1.01 -7.56 6.26
C ALA A 97 -0.23 -6.80 6.77
N LEU A 98 -0.59 -5.69 6.12
CA LEU A 98 -1.80 -4.92 6.42
C LEU A 98 -3.06 -5.57 5.83
N HIS A 99 -2.96 -6.21 4.65
CA HIS A 99 -4.09 -6.87 3.98
C HIS A 99 -4.36 -8.29 4.50
N GLN A 100 -3.35 -9.01 5.00
CA GLN A 100 -3.55 -10.24 5.75
C GLN A 100 -3.52 -9.94 7.25
N PRO A 101 -4.67 -9.60 7.88
CA PRO A 101 -4.72 -9.59 9.33
C PRO A 101 -4.38 -11.01 9.79
N LYS A 102 -3.23 -11.16 10.47
CA LYS A 102 -2.86 -12.42 11.10
C LYS A 102 -4.09 -12.95 11.83
N GLY A 103 -4.53 -14.14 11.42
CA GLY A 103 -5.70 -14.80 11.95
C GLY A 103 -5.67 -14.76 13.48
N LEU A 104 -6.76 -14.24 14.05
CA LEU A 104 -7.25 -14.59 15.37
C LEU A 104 -8.19 -15.79 15.20
#